data_AF-A0A0R3Q1E5-F1
#
_entry.id   AF-A0A0R3Q1E5-F1
#
_cell.length_a   1.000
_cell.length_b   1.000
_cell.length_c   1.000
_cell.angle_alpha   90.00
_cell.angle_beta   90.00
_cell.angle_gamma   90.00
#
_symmetry.space_group_name_H-M   'P 1'
#
loop_
_entity.id
_entity.type
_entity.pdbx_description
1 polymer ?
#
loop_
_entity_poly.entity_id
_entity_poly.type
_entity_poly.pdbx_seq_one_letter_code
_entity_poly.pdbx_strand_id
1 'polypeptide(L)'
;MPLLRNVLRPLYSNGRRAHQMTTTFRPAERVRVEFTTLAAECNAVNLGQGFPDGPMPMFMSDILKEVAAHPEKTAWHQYTRVEFPFGHPRLVNVLAKLYSGLYSRQISANDEVLVTVGAYLSLYYSFMGFINHGDEVLSKVP
;
A
#
# COMPACT_ATOMS: atom_id res chain seq x y z
N MET A 1 41.04 15.33 17.97
CA MET A 1 40.03 14.39 17.45
C MET A 1 39.84 14.55 15.93
N PRO A 2 40.80 14.08 15.09
CA PRO A 2 40.75 14.24 13.63
C PRO A 2 40.17 13.02 12.87
N LEU A 3 39.79 11.95 13.58
CA LEU A 3 39.55 10.63 12.98
C LEU A 3 38.15 10.40 12.38
N LEU A 4 37.19 11.32 12.55
CA LEU A 4 35.83 11.17 12.02
C LEU A 4 35.60 11.81 10.64
N ARG A 5 36.49 12.69 10.16
CA ARG A 5 36.34 13.36 8.84
C ARG A 5 36.73 12.49 7.64
N ASN A 6 37.52 11.44 7.85
CA ASN A 6 38.01 10.60 6.74
C ASN A 6 37.08 9.43 6.40
N VAL A 7 36.13 9.08 7.27
CA VAL A 7 35.20 7.95 7.04
C VAL A 7 34.00 8.38 6.20
N LEU A 8 33.62 9.66 6.19
CA LEU A 8 32.45 10.17 5.47
C LEU A 8 32.75 10.73 4.06
N ARG A 9 34.03 10.83 3.66
CA ARG A 9 34.42 11.29 2.32
C ARG A 9 33.91 10.43 1.16
N PRO A 10 33.83 9.09 1.24
CA PRO A 10 33.32 8.27 0.14
C PRO A 10 31.82 8.45 -0.12
N LEU A 11 31.06 8.91 0.88
CA LEU A 11 29.60 9.11 0.75
C LEU A 11 29.26 10.39 0.00
N TYR A 12 30.12 11.44 0.07
CA TYR A 12 29.91 12.69 -0.66
C TYR A 12 30.39 12.65 -2.12
N SER A 13 31.30 11.75 -2.49
CA SER A 13 31.77 11.64 -3.89
C SER A 13 30.76 10.98 -4.83
N ASN A 14 29.70 10.35 -4.30
CA ASN A 14 28.64 9.71 -5.08
C ASN A 14 27.44 10.62 -5.40
N GLY A 15 27.44 11.87 -4.93
CA GLY A 15 26.34 12.83 -5.19
C GLY A 15 26.09 13.14 -6.67
N ARG A 16 27.03 12.82 -7.57
CA ARG A 16 26.83 12.96 -9.03
C ARG A 16 26.09 11.79 -9.68
N ARG A 17 25.93 10.65 -9.00
CA ARG A 17 25.13 9.52 -9.52
C ARG A 17 23.65 9.65 -9.16
N ALA A 18 23.32 10.30 -8.05
CA ALA A 18 21.93 10.55 -7.67
C ALA A 18 21.20 11.41 -8.71
N HIS A 19 21.91 12.37 -9.33
CA HIS A 19 21.35 13.26 -10.35
C HIS A 19 21.19 12.61 -11.75
N GLN A 20 21.71 11.38 -11.96
CA GLN A 20 21.56 10.66 -13.23
C GLN A 20 20.40 9.67 -13.25
N MET A 21 19.76 9.39 -12.11
CA MET A 21 18.60 8.48 -12.07
C MET A 21 17.30 9.14 -12.57
N THR A 22 17.27 10.45 -12.75
CA THR A 22 16.09 11.19 -13.23
C THR A 22 15.95 11.19 -14.76
N THR A 23 17.00 10.84 -15.52
CA THR A 23 16.99 10.90 -17.00
C THR A 23 16.66 9.58 -17.70
N THR A 24 16.46 8.49 -16.96
CA THR A 24 16.08 7.18 -17.52
C THR A 24 14.70 6.71 -17.07
N PHE A 25 13.84 7.61 -16.59
CA PHE A 25 12.41 7.30 -16.46
C PHE A 25 11.78 7.34 -17.85
N ARG A 26 12.05 6.31 -18.67
CA ARG A 26 11.07 5.92 -19.69
C ARG A 26 9.79 5.64 -18.90
N PRO A 27 8.61 6.14 -19.32
CA PRO A 27 7.37 5.69 -18.71
C PRO A 27 7.34 4.18 -18.94
N ALA A 28 7.72 3.43 -17.91
CA ALA A 28 7.85 2.00 -18.01
C ALA A 28 6.47 1.49 -18.39
N GLU A 29 6.41 0.71 -19.46
CA GLU A 29 5.28 -0.16 -19.71
C GLU A 29 4.94 -0.83 -18.38
N ARG A 30 3.65 -0.84 -18.04
CA ARG A 30 3.20 -1.42 -16.77
C ARG A 30 3.50 -2.91 -16.87
N VAL A 31 4.67 -3.33 -16.38
CA VAL A 31 5.19 -4.71 -16.44
C VAL A 31 4.10 -5.71 -16.12
N ARG A 32 3.29 -5.43 -15.08
CA ARG A 32 2.13 -6.26 -14.73
C ARG A 32 1.13 -6.44 -15.88
N VAL A 33 0.71 -5.34 -16.54
CA VAL A 33 -0.25 -5.38 -17.65
C VAL A 33 0.33 -6.13 -18.84
N GLU A 34 1.56 -5.81 -19.21
CA GLU A 34 2.25 -6.42 -20.35
C GLU A 34 2.37 -7.95 -20.19
N PHE A 35 2.92 -8.42 -19.08
CA PHE A 35 3.08 -9.86 -18.83
C PHE A 35 1.74 -10.58 -18.60
N THR A 36 0.69 -9.87 -18.18
CA THR A 36 -0.66 -10.45 -18.09
C THR A 36 -1.23 -10.72 -19.47
N THR A 37 -1.15 -9.73 -20.36
CA THR A 37 -1.60 -9.88 -21.74
C THR A 37 -0.82 -10.98 -22.44
N LEU A 38 0.50 -10.98 -22.30
CA LEU A 38 1.35 -12.00 -22.90
C LEU A 38 1.04 -13.42 -22.39
N ALA A 39 0.84 -13.59 -21.08
CA ALA A 39 0.47 -14.88 -20.52
C ALA A 39 -0.86 -15.41 -21.09
N ALA A 40 -1.83 -14.51 -21.32
CA ALA A 40 -3.11 -14.87 -21.93
C ALA A 40 -2.96 -15.23 -23.42
N GLU A 41 -2.20 -14.44 -24.19
CA GLU A 41 -1.93 -14.68 -25.61
C GLU A 41 -1.18 -16.00 -25.84
N CYS A 42 -0.25 -16.34 -24.96
CA CYS A 42 0.52 -17.59 -25.04
C CYS A 42 -0.18 -18.79 -24.38
N ASN A 43 -1.37 -18.60 -23.78
CA ASN A 43 -2.04 -19.61 -22.95
C ASN A 43 -1.10 -20.24 -21.91
N ALA A 44 -0.28 -19.41 -21.28
CA ALA A 44 0.77 -19.85 -20.37
C ALA A 44 0.24 -20.02 -18.94
N VAL A 45 0.87 -20.93 -18.18
CA VAL A 45 0.66 -21.00 -16.73
C VAL A 45 1.27 -19.77 -16.09
N ASN A 46 0.44 -18.90 -15.52
CA ASN A 46 0.88 -17.61 -14.98
C ASN A 46 1.32 -17.72 -13.52
N LEU A 47 2.63 -17.90 -13.30
CA LEU A 47 3.26 -17.86 -11.97
C LEU A 47 3.83 -16.48 -11.62
N GLY A 48 3.65 -15.47 -12.50
CA GLY A 48 4.25 -14.15 -12.34
C GLY A 48 3.42 -13.19 -11.49
N GLN A 49 2.10 -13.41 -11.39
CA GLN A 49 1.23 -12.58 -10.57
C GLN A 49 1.02 -13.16 -9.16
N GLY A 50 1.25 -12.33 -8.15
CA GLY A 50 1.08 -12.71 -6.73
C GLY A 50 -0.37 -12.64 -6.24
N PHE A 51 -1.32 -13.30 -6.91
CA PHE A 51 -2.66 -13.53 -6.37
C PHE A 51 -2.91 -15.04 -6.23
N PRO A 52 -3.68 -15.49 -5.22
CA PRO A 52 -3.99 -16.90 -5.03
C PRO A 52 -4.90 -17.41 -6.15
N ASP A 53 -4.65 -18.63 -6.62
CA ASP A 53 -5.45 -19.38 -7.60
C ASP A 53 -6.53 -20.27 -6.94
N GLY A 54 -6.46 -20.43 -5.62
CA GLY A 54 -7.44 -21.16 -4.82
C GLY A 54 -8.68 -20.34 -4.43
N PRO A 55 -9.73 -21.01 -3.92
CA PRO A 55 -10.95 -20.35 -3.48
C PRO A 55 -10.70 -19.44 -2.27
N MET A 56 -11.47 -18.36 -2.17
CA MET A 56 -11.47 -17.52 -0.97
C MET A 56 -12.02 -18.29 0.25
N PRO A 57 -11.66 -17.91 1.48
CA PRO A 57 -12.22 -18.53 2.68
C PRO A 57 -13.76 -18.44 2.74
N MET A 58 -14.44 -19.54 3.07
CA MET A 58 -15.92 -19.66 3.08
C MET A 58 -16.62 -18.56 3.87
N PHE A 59 -16.11 -18.21 5.05
CA PHE A 59 -16.73 -17.18 5.89
C PHE A 59 -16.77 -15.81 5.19
N MET A 60 -15.80 -15.52 4.31
CA MET A 60 -15.79 -14.27 3.54
C MET A 60 -16.89 -14.29 2.47
N SER A 61 -17.04 -15.39 1.74
CA SER A 61 -18.08 -15.51 0.71
C SER A 61 -19.48 -15.49 1.34
N ASP A 62 -19.66 -16.09 2.52
CA ASP A 62 -20.94 -16.09 3.22
C ASP A 62 -21.34 -14.70 3.68
N ILE A 63 -20.40 -13.91 4.22
CA ILE A 63 -20.64 -12.51 4.62
C ILE A 63 -20.99 -11.66 3.38
N LEU A 64 -20.27 -11.80 2.28
CA LEU A 64 -20.55 -11.05 1.05
C LEU A 64 -21.94 -11.39 0.50
N LYS A 65 -22.29 -12.68 0.49
CA LYS A 65 -23.61 -13.15 0.09
C LYS A 65 -24.71 -12.58 0.99
N GLU A 66 -24.51 -12.60 2.30
CA GLU A 66 -25.45 -12.04 3.26
C GLU A 66 -25.66 -10.54 3.01
N VAL A 67 -24.58 -9.78 2.86
CA VAL A 67 -24.66 -8.33 2.62
C VAL A 67 -25.41 -8.03 1.32
N ALA A 68 -25.07 -8.73 0.24
CA ALA A 68 -25.71 -8.55 -1.06
C ALA A 68 -27.19 -8.95 -1.08
N ALA A 69 -27.59 -9.96 -0.30
CA ALA A 69 -28.96 -10.48 -0.28
C ALA A 69 -29.97 -9.58 0.45
N HIS A 70 -29.51 -8.56 1.20
CA HIS A 70 -30.36 -7.71 2.04
C HIS A 70 -30.30 -6.23 1.60
N PRO A 71 -30.88 -5.86 0.44
CA PRO A 71 -30.88 -4.48 -0.05
C PRO A 71 -31.68 -3.51 0.84
N GLU A 72 -32.63 -4.01 1.64
CA GLU A 72 -33.40 -3.23 2.60
C GLU A 72 -32.56 -2.71 3.77
N LYS A 73 -31.39 -3.32 4.03
CA LYS A 73 -30.40 -2.82 5.01
C LYS A 73 -29.59 -1.69 4.38
N THR A 74 -30.23 -0.54 4.20
CA THR A 74 -29.65 0.64 3.55
C THR A 74 -28.29 1.05 4.13
N ALA A 75 -28.07 0.88 5.44
CA ALA A 75 -26.80 1.16 6.10
C ALA A 75 -25.60 0.34 5.57
N TRP A 76 -25.83 -0.79 4.89
CA TRP A 76 -24.77 -1.63 4.31
C TRP A 76 -24.36 -1.19 2.91
N HIS A 77 -25.24 -0.48 2.20
CA HIS A 77 -25.08 -0.16 0.77
C HIS A 77 -24.94 1.34 0.50
N GLN A 78 -25.12 2.17 1.52
CA GLN A 78 -24.92 3.62 1.45
C GLN A 78 -23.54 4.01 1.95
N TYR A 79 -23.19 5.28 1.75
CA TYR A 79 -21.96 5.84 2.31
C TYR A 79 -21.86 5.53 3.80
N THR A 80 -20.67 5.10 4.20
CA THR A 80 -20.32 4.99 5.61
C THR A 80 -20.03 6.39 6.16
N ARG A 81 -18.99 6.58 6.97
CA ARG A 81 -18.57 7.90 7.43
C ARG A 81 -17.82 8.68 6.36
N VAL A 82 -18.16 9.96 6.23
CA VAL A 82 -17.47 10.96 5.40
C VAL A 82 -16.61 11.94 6.21
N GLU A 83 -16.73 11.93 7.54
CA GLU A 83 -15.96 12.77 8.45
C GLU A 83 -14.91 11.95 9.21
N PHE A 84 -13.83 12.62 9.63
CA PHE A 84 -12.69 12.00 10.31
C PHE A 84 -13.11 11.27 11.59
N PRO A 85 -12.68 10.01 11.81
CA PRO A 85 -11.80 9.17 10.97
C PRO A 85 -12.42 8.66 9.65
N PHE A 86 -11.60 8.59 8.61
CA PHE A 86 -11.97 8.01 7.33
C PHE A 86 -11.90 6.47 7.36
N GLY A 87 -13.08 5.85 7.35
CA GLY A 87 -13.22 4.39 7.30
C GLY A 87 -14.53 3.92 7.91
N HIS A 88 -14.92 2.68 7.59
CA HIS A 88 -16.11 2.09 8.19
C HIS A 88 -15.88 1.90 9.72
N PRO A 89 -16.77 2.38 10.61
CA PRO A 89 -16.53 2.38 12.07
C PRO A 89 -16.21 1.00 12.65
N ARG A 90 -16.91 -0.03 12.19
CA ARG A 90 -16.64 -1.42 12.62
C ARG A 90 -15.26 -1.89 12.18
N LEU A 91 -14.77 -1.44 11.03
CA LEU A 91 -13.49 -1.86 10.48
C LEU A 91 -12.34 -1.18 11.24
N VAL A 92 -12.37 0.14 11.39
CA VAL A 92 -11.31 0.90 12.08
C VAL A 92 -11.13 0.46 13.53
N ASN A 93 -12.22 0.16 14.25
CA ASN A 93 -12.15 -0.34 15.62
C ASN A 93 -11.50 -1.72 15.73
N VAL A 94 -11.81 -2.64 14.79
CA VAL A 94 -11.21 -3.97 14.77
C VAL A 94 -9.72 -3.89 14.41
N LEU A 95 -9.36 -3.03 13.44
CA LEU A 95 -7.97 -2.80 13.07
C LEU A 95 -7.17 -2.20 14.24
N ALA A 96 -7.69 -1.16 14.89
CA ALA A 96 -7.06 -0.55 16.05
C ALA A 96 -6.81 -1.57 17.17
N LYS A 97 -7.82 -2.41 17.48
CA LYS A 97 -7.68 -3.48 18.48
C LYS A 97 -6.62 -4.51 18.10
N LEU A 98 -6.62 -4.98 16.85
CA LEU A 98 -5.66 -5.96 16.34
C LEU A 98 -4.23 -5.41 16.44
N TYR A 99 -3.99 -4.23 15.88
CA TYR A 99 -2.65 -3.63 15.87
C TYR A 99 -2.21 -3.18 17.26
N SER A 100 -3.14 -2.82 18.16
CA SER A 100 -2.78 -2.52 19.54
C SER A 100 -2.14 -3.72 20.25
N GLY A 101 -2.66 -4.92 19.97
CA GLY A 101 -2.08 -6.16 20.47
C GLY A 101 -0.71 -6.47 19.85
N LEU A 102 -0.56 -6.26 18.54
CA LEU A 102 0.70 -6.51 17.83
C LEU A 102 1.83 -5.55 18.23
N TYR A 103 1.51 -4.27 18.41
CA TYR A 103 2.49 -3.24 18.77
C TYR A 103 2.65 -3.05 20.29
N SER A 104 1.88 -3.75 21.12
CA SER A 104 1.87 -3.59 22.58
C SER A 104 1.66 -2.13 23.02
N ARG A 105 0.86 -1.37 22.27
CA ARG A 105 0.51 0.04 22.49
C ARG A 105 -0.95 0.24 22.14
N GLN A 106 -1.67 1.08 22.86
CA GLN A 106 -3.05 1.45 22.49
C GLN A 106 -3.03 2.33 21.23
N ILE A 107 -3.79 1.92 20.21
CA ILE A 107 -3.98 2.64 18.96
C ILE A 107 -5.39 3.23 18.93
N SER A 108 -5.50 4.54 18.67
CA SER A 108 -6.76 5.22 18.47
C SER A 108 -7.34 4.86 17.10
N ALA A 109 -8.53 4.26 17.10
CA ALA A 109 -9.28 4.01 15.88
C ALA A 109 -9.67 5.29 15.12
N ASN A 110 -9.74 6.43 15.84
CA ASN A 110 -10.15 7.70 15.27
C ASN A 110 -8.98 8.53 14.75
N ASP A 111 -7.78 8.38 15.32
CA ASP A 111 -6.68 9.29 15.03
C ASP A 111 -5.49 8.60 14.35
N GLU A 112 -5.34 7.29 14.55
CA GLU A 112 -4.16 6.53 14.12
C GLU A 112 -4.50 5.44 13.08
N VAL A 113 -5.75 5.36 12.59
CA VAL A 113 -6.18 4.39 11.57
C VAL A 113 -6.88 5.08 10.41
N LEU A 114 -6.42 4.80 9.18
CA LEU A 114 -6.99 5.27 7.93
C LEU A 114 -7.25 4.08 6.99
N VAL A 115 -8.49 3.92 6.51
CA VAL A 115 -8.83 2.90 5.51
C VAL A 115 -8.68 3.46 4.11
N THR A 116 -7.93 2.78 3.25
CA THR A 116 -7.66 3.17 1.86
C THR A 116 -8.08 2.08 0.88
N VAL A 117 -8.12 2.40 -0.42
CA VAL A 117 -8.34 1.39 -1.47
C VAL A 117 -7.06 0.60 -1.68
N GLY A 118 -6.89 -0.44 -0.87
CA GLY A 118 -5.72 -1.30 -0.85
C GLY A 118 -4.44 -0.60 -0.38
N ALA A 119 -3.36 -1.37 -0.30
CA ALA A 119 -2.04 -0.88 0.10
C ALA A 119 -1.45 0.12 -0.89
N TYR A 120 -1.83 0.04 -2.17
CA TYR A 120 -1.33 0.94 -3.21
C TYR A 120 -1.68 2.41 -2.94
N LEU A 121 -2.94 2.70 -2.58
CA LEU A 121 -3.32 4.07 -2.20
C LEU A 121 -2.80 4.47 -0.82
N SER A 122 -2.60 3.52 0.10
CA SER A 122 -1.93 3.83 1.37
C SER A 122 -0.51 4.38 1.15
N LEU A 123 0.26 3.75 0.26
CA LEU A 123 1.58 4.25 -0.13
C LEU A 123 1.48 5.61 -0.84
N TYR A 124 0.56 5.74 -1.80
CA TYR A 124 0.35 6.99 -2.52
C TYR A 124 0.04 8.17 -1.60
N TYR A 125 -0.90 8.02 -0.67
CA TYR A 125 -1.25 9.08 0.28
C TYR A 125 -0.11 9.37 1.26
N SER A 126 0.64 8.36 1.68
CA SER A 126 1.81 8.57 2.54
C SER A 126 2.85 9.43 1.81
N PHE A 127 3.16 9.13 0.55
CA PHE A 127 4.10 9.94 -0.22
C PHE A 127 3.58 11.35 -0.49
N MET A 128 2.33 11.49 -0.90
CA MET A 128 1.74 12.81 -1.15
C MET A 128 1.61 13.67 0.11
N GLY A 129 1.44 13.05 1.28
CA GLY A 129 1.28 13.76 2.55
C GLY A 129 2.60 14.14 3.24
N PHE A 130 3.69 13.41 2.98
CA PHE A 130 4.95 13.56 3.72
C PHE A 130 6.16 14.00 2.88
N ILE A 131 6.10 13.90 1.54
CA ILE A 131 7.25 14.21 0.67
C ILE A 131 7.02 15.51 -0.09
N ASN A 132 7.98 16.42 -0.02
CA ASN A 132 8.02 17.66 -0.77
C ASN A 132 9.14 17.67 -1.82
N HIS A 133 9.11 18.68 -2.67
CA HIS A 133 10.15 18.87 -3.67
C HIS A 133 11.51 19.12 -3.01
N GLY A 134 12.49 18.26 -3.32
CA GLY A 134 13.85 18.32 -2.77
C GLY A 134 14.10 17.33 -1.63
N ASP A 135 13.06 16.65 -1.14
CA ASP A 135 13.23 15.59 -0.14
C ASP A 135 13.83 14.33 -0.77
N GLU A 136 14.70 13.65 -0.03
CA GLU A 136 15.32 12.40 -0.45
C GLU A 136 14.61 11.20 0.20
N VAL A 137 14.28 10.18 -0.59
CA VAL A 137 13.63 8.95 -0.13
C VAL A 137 14.57 7.77 -0.31
N LEU A 138 14.85 7.05 0.78
CA LEU A 138 15.61 5.81 0.71
C LEU A 138 14.72 4.67 0.23
N SER A 139 15.14 3.98 -0.83
CA SER A 139 14.49 2.76 -1.32
C SER A 139 15.51 1.66 -1.45
N LYS A 140 15.19 0.48 -0.90
CA LYS A 140 16.00 -0.72 -1.09
C LYS A 140 15.71 -1.25 -2.50
N VAL A 141 16.76 -1.37 -3.31
CA VAL A 141 16.66 -2.07 -4.60
C VAL A 141 16.54 -3.57 -4.32
N PRO A 142 15.54 -4.26 -4.91
CA PRO A 142 15.39 -5.72 -4.80
C PRO A 142 16.63 -6.49 -5.23
#